data_AF-A0A522SHH0-F1
#
_entry.id   AF-A0A522SHH0-F1
#
_cell.length_a   1.000
_cell.length_b   1.000
_cell.length_c   1.000
_cell.angle_alpha   90.00
_cell.angle_beta   90.00
_cell.angle_gamma   90.00
#
_symmetry.space_group_name_H-M   'P 1'
#
loop_
_entity.id
_entity.type
_entity.pdbx_description
1 polymer ?
#
loop_
_entity_poly.entity_id
_entity_poly.type
_entity_poly.pdbx_seq_one_letter_code
_entity_poly.pdbx_strand_id
1 'polypeptide(L)'
;MTALSHLLDTFRTTAATEREKGTYFERLVKAYLLNEPYYADLYGGRVWLWEEWRAEAARRGQGNVGSDAGIDLVAETTTGELHAIQAKFYDESARLTLGELATFFIASSKKQFAHRLIFLTATKSTRHLRDAVQDQNPPVSLVTLLELEASQIDWSQYQTAAPVVLKPRKTLRPHQQTALDRVQAGLQSADRGKLIMACGSGKTFVALKIAEAVAGAGGRVLFLVPSLALLSQALTEWTQEADKSRLTASENVSV
;
A
#
# COMPACT_ATOMS: atom_id res chain seq x y z
N MET A 1 -1.21 2.87 21.96
CA MET A 1 -2.35 2.91 21.03
C MET A 1 -1.98 3.90 19.93
N THR A 2 -2.01 3.48 18.66
CA THR A 2 -1.68 4.34 17.52
C THR A 2 -2.88 5.21 17.14
N ALA A 3 -2.66 6.27 16.33
CA ALA A 3 -3.77 7.10 15.83
C ALA A 3 -4.78 6.28 15.02
N LEU A 4 -4.31 5.32 14.21
CA LEU A 4 -5.17 4.42 13.46
C LEU A 4 -5.95 3.47 14.38
N SER A 5 -5.33 2.90 15.40
CA SER A 5 -6.03 2.07 16.39
C SER A 5 -7.17 2.83 17.07
N HIS A 6 -6.95 4.09 17.49
CA HIS A 6 -8.00 4.94 18.05
C HIS A 6 -9.13 5.24 17.04
N LEU A 7 -8.79 5.50 15.77
CA LEU A 7 -9.76 5.71 14.70
C LEU A 7 -10.64 4.47 14.47
N LEU A 8 -10.03 3.29 14.42
CA LEU A 8 -10.76 2.02 14.27
C LEU A 8 -11.66 1.74 15.48
N ASP A 9 -11.21 2.02 16.70
CA ASP A 9 -12.04 1.92 17.90
C ASP A 9 -13.21 2.90 17.87
N THR A 10 -13.01 4.09 17.32
CA THR A 10 -14.09 5.05 17.08
C THR A 10 -15.13 4.47 16.11
N PHE A 11 -14.71 3.85 15.00
CA PHE A 11 -15.65 3.19 14.08
C PHE A 11 -16.43 2.06 14.76
N ARG A 12 -15.79 1.27 15.62
CA ARG A 12 -16.43 0.16 16.34
C ARG A 12 -17.49 0.65 17.33
N THR A 13 -17.23 1.76 18.01
CA THR A 13 -18.13 2.28 19.06
C THR A 13 -19.24 3.17 18.52
N THR A 14 -19.03 3.84 17.39
CA THR A 14 -19.99 4.79 16.81
C THR A 14 -20.95 4.17 15.79
N ALA A 15 -20.58 3.05 15.17
CA ALA A 15 -21.45 2.38 14.22
C ALA A 15 -22.68 1.77 14.90
N ALA A 16 -23.87 2.06 14.38
CA ALA A 16 -25.12 1.50 14.87
C ALA A 16 -25.34 0.06 14.38
N THR A 17 -24.69 -0.33 13.28
CA THR A 17 -24.81 -1.67 12.68
C THR A 17 -23.49 -2.22 12.16
N GLU A 18 -23.39 -3.54 12.04
CA GLU A 18 -22.25 -4.21 11.41
C GLU A 18 -22.02 -3.76 9.96
N ARG A 19 -23.10 -3.48 9.22
CA ARG A 19 -23.02 -2.96 7.85
C ARG A 19 -22.39 -1.58 7.81
N GLU A 20 -22.83 -0.67 8.68
CA GLU A 20 -22.28 0.68 8.77
C GLU A 20 -20.81 0.66 9.19
N LYS A 21 -20.47 -0.19 10.16
CA LYS A 21 -19.10 -0.45 10.58
C LYS A 21 -18.22 -0.89 9.41
N GLY A 22 -18.70 -1.83 8.59
CA GLY A 22 -18.05 -2.27 7.35
C GLY A 22 -17.84 -1.11 6.37
N THR A 23 -18.88 -0.32 6.11
CA THR A 23 -18.81 0.85 5.22
C THR A 23 -17.78 1.89 5.66
N TYR A 24 -17.60 2.11 6.97
CA TYR A 24 -16.53 2.99 7.46
C TYR A 24 -15.14 2.48 7.09
N PHE A 25 -14.90 1.18 7.23
CA PHE A 25 -13.63 0.57 6.86
C PHE A 25 -13.40 0.54 5.35
N GLU A 26 -14.43 0.25 4.55
CA GLU A 26 -14.37 0.32 3.09
C GLU A 26 -13.93 1.71 2.60
N ARG A 27 -14.48 2.78 3.20
CA ARG A 27 -14.10 4.17 2.89
C ARG A 27 -12.65 4.46 3.30
N LEU A 28 -12.20 3.94 4.44
CA LEU A 28 -10.81 4.04 4.86
C LEU A 28 -9.87 3.32 3.88
N VAL A 29 -10.24 2.12 3.42
CA VAL A 29 -9.48 1.36 2.41
C VAL A 29 -9.45 2.11 1.08
N LYS A 30 -10.57 2.68 0.63
CA LYS A 30 -10.60 3.53 -0.57
C LYS A 30 -9.64 4.72 -0.42
N ALA A 31 -9.68 5.41 0.72
CA ALA A 31 -8.79 6.53 1.00
C ALA A 31 -7.31 6.10 0.99
N TYR A 32 -6.99 4.94 1.55
CA TYR A 32 -5.66 4.37 1.49
C TYR A 32 -5.20 4.10 0.06
N LEU A 33 -6.00 3.41 -0.74
CA LEU A 33 -5.66 3.08 -2.14
C LEU A 33 -5.51 4.32 -3.03
N LEU A 34 -6.20 5.41 -2.71
CA LEU A 34 -6.12 6.67 -3.47
C LEU A 34 -4.91 7.54 -3.09
N ASN A 35 -4.35 7.38 -1.88
CA ASN A 35 -3.39 8.34 -1.33
C ASN A 35 -2.05 7.75 -0.91
N GLU A 36 -1.97 6.45 -0.62
CA GLU A 36 -0.68 5.80 -0.37
C GLU A 36 0.14 5.79 -1.66
N PRO A 37 1.40 6.30 -1.67
CA PRO A 37 2.13 6.60 -2.90
C PRO A 37 2.17 5.46 -3.93
N TYR A 38 2.42 4.23 -3.49
CA TYR A 38 2.44 3.06 -4.37
C TYR A 38 1.09 2.85 -5.10
N TYR A 39 -0.02 2.85 -4.35
CA TYR A 39 -1.35 2.59 -4.92
C TYR A 39 -1.89 3.80 -5.70
N ALA A 40 -1.56 5.01 -5.26
CA ALA A 40 -1.92 6.24 -5.97
C ALA A 40 -1.32 6.24 -7.39
N ASP A 41 -0.05 5.84 -7.52
CA ASP A 41 0.62 5.72 -8.82
C ASP A 41 0.08 4.52 -9.62
N LEU A 42 -0.16 3.38 -8.97
CA LEU A 42 -0.67 2.17 -9.63
C LEU A 42 -2.07 2.38 -10.24
N TYR A 43 -3.00 2.99 -9.51
CA TYR A 43 -4.40 3.13 -9.93
C TYR A 43 -4.71 4.47 -10.59
N GLY A 44 -3.93 5.51 -10.33
CA GLY A 44 -4.14 6.84 -10.92
C GLY A 44 -5.52 7.42 -10.59
N GLY A 45 -6.01 7.20 -9.36
CA GLY A 45 -7.32 7.70 -8.90
C GLY A 45 -8.53 6.84 -9.27
N ARG A 46 -8.35 5.73 -9.99
CA ARG A 46 -9.43 4.82 -10.38
C ARG A 46 -9.70 3.76 -9.31
N VAL A 47 -10.36 4.18 -8.24
CA VAL A 47 -10.81 3.29 -7.15
C VAL A 47 -12.26 3.60 -6.82
N TRP A 48 -13.08 2.57 -6.78
CA TRP A 48 -14.52 2.66 -6.57
C TRP A 48 -14.95 1.73 -5.44
N LEU A 49 -15.83 2.21 -4.56
CA LEU A 49 -16.69 1.31 -3.78
C LEU A 49 -17.54 0.49 -4.75
N TRP A 50 -17.99 -0.70 -4.34
CA TRP A 50 -18.78 -1.58 -5.20
C TRP A 50 -19.94 -0.86 -5.90
N GLU A 51 -20.70 -0.07 -5.16
CA GLU A 51 -21.84 0.70 -5.69
C GLU A 51 -21.44 1.72 -6.76
N GLU A 52 -20.31 2.39 -6.56
CA GLU A 52 -19.77 3.35 -7.52
C GLU A 52 -19.24 2.63 -8.76
N TRP A 53 -18.63 1.45 -8.58
CA TRP A 53 -18.20 0.60 -9.69
C TRP A 53 -19.38 0.12 -10.53
N ARG A 54 -20.52 -0.23 -9.93
CA ARG A 54 -21.73 -0.60 -10.70
C ARG A 54 -22.19 0.54 -11.60
N ALA A 55 -22.18 1.77 -11.10
CA ALA A 55 -22.51 2.95 -11.88
C ALA A 55 -21.48 3.21 -13.00
N GLU A 56 -20.19 3.03 -12.71
CA GLU A 56 -19.11 3.18 -13.69
C GLU A 56 -19.16 2.11 -14.79
N ALA A 57 -19.36 0.84 -14.42
CA ALA A 57 -19.49 -0.26 -15.37
C ALA A 57 -20.72 -0.10 -16.27
N ALA A 58 -21.84 0.36 -15.71
CA ALA A 58 -23.03 0.70 -16.50
C ALA A 58 -22.75 1.83 -17.50
N ARG A 59 -22.04 2.89 -17.07
CA ARG A 59 -21.60 3.99 -17.95
C ARG A 59 -20.69 3.49 -19.09
N ARG A 60 -19.86 2.48 -18.82
CA ARG A 60 -18.98 1.84 -19.81
C ARG A 60 -19.69 0.80 -20.69
N GLY A 61 -21.00 0.60 -20.53
CA GLY A 61 -21.78 -0.36 -21.33
C GLY A 61 -21.53 -1.83 -20.97
N GLN A 62 -20.95 -2.13 -19.80
CA GLN A 62 -20.63 -3.50 -19.37
C GLN A 62 -21.85 -4.28 -18.84
N GLY A 63 -23.06 -3.71 -18.94
CA GLY A 63 -24.29 -4.33 -18.46
C GLY A 63 -24.37 -4.43 -16.93
N ASN A 64 -25.26 -5.28 -16.44
CA ASN A 64 -25.41 -5.51 -15.00
C ASN A 64 -24.26 -6.39 -14.47
N VAL A 65 -23.33 -5.80 -13.73
CA VAL A 65 -22.20 -6.50 -13.11
C VAL A 65 -22.59 -7.41 -11.93
N GLY A 66 -23.89 -7.46 -11.58
CA GLY A 66 -24.46 -8.34 -10.55
C GLY A 66 -24.61 -7.67 -9.18
N SER A 67 -25.16 -8.42 -8.22
CA SER A 67 -25.21 -8.03 -6.81
C SER A 67 -23.83 -8.10 -6.16
N ASP A 68 -23.67 -7.43 -5.01
CA ASP A 68 -22.50 -7.57 -4.14
C ASP A 68 -22.28 -9.05 -3.80
N ALA A 69 -21.22 -9.62 -4.35
CA ALA A 69 -20.80 -11.00 -4.15
C ALA A 69 -19.55 -11.06 -3.27
N GLY A 70 -19.42 -10.12 -2.32
CA GLY A 70 -18.29 -10.03 -1.41
C GLY A 70 -17.08 -9.26 -1.97
N ILE A 71 -17.27 -8.50 -3.05
CA ILE A 71 -16.28 -7.54 -3.54
C ILE A 71 -16.72 -6.17 -3.03
N ASP A 72 -15.95 -5.60 -2.12
CA ASP A 72 -16.31 -4.36 -1.46
C ASP A 72 -15.82 -3.14 -2.27
N LEU A 73 -14.67 -3.27 -2.94
CA LEU A 73 -14.13 -2.24 -3.84
C LEU A 73 -13.57 -2.85 -5.13
N VAL A 74 -13.50 -2.02 -6.17
CA VAL A 74 -12.80 -2.31 -7.42
C VAL A 74 -11.80 -1.18 -7.69
N ALA A 75 -10.59 -1.53 -8.09
CA ALA A 75 -9.60 -0.58 -8.58
C ALA A 75 -9.18 -0.95 -10.00
N GLU A 76 -8.77 0.04 -10.79
CA GLU A 76 -8.27 -0.15 -12.15
C GLU A 76 -6.87 0.46 -12.27
N THR A 77 -5.89 -0.36 -12.66
CA THR A 77 -4.52 0.11 -12.86
C THR A 77 -4.46 1.14 -13.99
N THR A 78 -3.34 1.87 -14.07
CA THR A 78 -3.04 2.74 -15.22
C THR A 78 -2.93 2.00 -16.55
N THR A 79 -2.76 0.68 -16.53
CA THR A 79 -2.76 -0.20 -17.70
C THR A 79 -4.15 -0.77 -18.04
N GLY A 80 -5.17 -0.53 -17.23
CA GLY A 80 -6.55 -0.98 -17.46
C GLY A 80 -6.91 -2.34 -16.83
N GLU A 81 -6.04 -2.89 -15.98
CA GLU A 81 -6.30 -4.15 -15.28
C GLU A 81 -7.21 -3.90 -14.08
N LEU A 82 -8.26 -4.72 -13.91
CA LEU A 82 -9.15 -4.61 -12.76
C LEU A 82 -8.67 -5.46 -11.59
N HIS A 83 -8.62 -4.84 -10.43
CA HIS A 83 -8.31 -5.47 -9.16
C HIS A 83 -9.58 -5.55 -8.31
N ALA A 84 -9.91 -6.74 -7.80
CA ALA A 84 -10.99 -6.93 -6.84
C ALA A 84 -10.46 -6.76 -5.42
N ILE A 85 -11.17 -5.99 -4.59
CA ILE A 85 -10.73 -5.71 -3.22
C ILE A 85 -11.82 -6.11 -2.24
N GLN A 86 -11.42 -6.78 -1.16
CA GLN A 86 -12.26 -7.05 0.00
C GLN A 86 -11.71 -6.35 1.24
N ALA A 87 -12.57 -5.69 2.00
CA ALA A 87 -12.26 -4.93 3.19
C ALA A 87 -12.98 -5.55 4.40
N LYS A 88 -12.24 -6.34 5.19
CA LYS A 88 -12.77 -7.08 6.33
C LYS A 88 -12.41 -6.41 7.65
N PHE A 89 -13.41 -5.77 8.27
CA PHE A 89 -13.23 -5.07 9.54
C PHE A 89 -13.62 -5.93 10.75
N TYR A 90 -12.64 -6.68 11.24
CA TYR A 90 -12.80 -7.56 12.39
C TYR A 90 -12.15 -7.00 13.66
N ASP A 91 -12.50 -7.61 14.80
CA ASP A 91 -11.71 -7.46 16.02
C ASP A 91 -10.29 -8.01 15.82
N GLU A 92 -9.29 -7.40 16.46
CA GLU A 92 -7.89 -7.82 16.32
C GLU A 92 -7.67 -9.29 16.74
N SER A 93 -8.47 -9.77 17.69
CA SER A 93 -8.41 -11.13 18.21
C SER A 93 -9.15 -12.16 17.36
N ALA A 94 -9.90 -11.73 16.34
CA ALA A 94 -10.70 -12.60 15.50
C ALA A 94 -9.84 -13.63 14.75
N ARG A 95 -10.35 -14.86 14.69
CA ARG A 95 -9.78 -15.97 13.92
C ARG A 95 -10.52 -16.11 12.60
N LEU A 96 -9.96 -15.55 11.56
CA LEU A 96 -10.51 -15.59 10.21
C LEU A 96 -10.17 -16.90 9.53
N THR A 97 -11.15 -17.42 8.81
CA THR A 97 -11.01 -18.61 7.99
C THR A 97 -11.17 -18.26 6.51
N LEU A 98 -10.57 -19.07 5.62
CA LEU A 98 -10.80 -18.93 4.18
C LEU A 98 -12.28 -19.00 3.80
N GLY A 99 -13.10 -19.71 4.60
CA GLY A 99 -14.54 -19.81 4.38
C GLY A 99 -15.24 -18.45 4.38
N GLU A 100 -14.78 -17.50 5.19
CA GLU A 100 -15.35 -16.14 5.24
C GLU A 100 -14.99 -15.30 4.00
N LEU A 101 -13.98 -15.72 3.25
CA LEU A 101 -13.52 -15.10 2.01
C LEU A 101 -14.00 -15.88 0.77
N ALA A 102 -14.72 -17.00 0.95
CA ALA A 102 -15.08 -17.90 -0.14
C ALA A 102 -15.90 -17.19 -1.23
N THR A 103 -16.90 -16.39 -0.84
CA THR A 103 -17.73 -15.63 -1.79
C THR A 103 -16.88 -14.64 -2.60
N PHE A 104 -15.92 -13.97 -1.96
CA PHE A 104 -14.99 -13.07 -2.63
C PHE A 104 -14.11 -13.81 -3.64
N PHE A 105 -13.53 -14.95 -3.26
CA PHE A 105 -12.74 -15.75 -4.19
C PHE A 105 -13.55 -16.21 -5.40
N ILE A 106 -14.80 -16.63 -5.21
CA ILE A 106 -15.70 -17.01 -6.30
C ILE A 106 -15.98 -15.79 -7.21
N ALA A 107 -16.37 -14.67 -6.63
CA ALA A 107 -16.72 -13.46 -7.39
C ALA A 107 -15.53 -12.87 -8.16
N SER A 108 -14.36 -12.88 -7.54
CA SER A 108 -13.11 -12.36 -8.12
C SER A 108 -12.37 -13.36 -9.01
N SER A 109 -12.87 -14.60 -9.15
CA SER A 109 -12.34 -15.58 -10.13
C SER A 109 -12.82 -15.32 -11.56
N LYS A 110 -13.72 -14.36 -11.77
CA LYS A 110 -14.14 -13.95 -13.11
C LYS A 110 -12.94 -13.41 -13.89
N LYS A 111 -12.86 -13.73 -15.19
CA LYS A 111 -11.75 -13.38 -16.10
C LYS A 111 -11.39 -11.89 -16.14
N GLN A 112 -12.30 -11.01 -15.74
CA GLN A 112 -12.08 -9.57 -15.75
C GLN A 112 -11.10 -9.08 -14.68
N PHE A 113 -10.91 -9.84 -13.58
CA PHE A 113 -10.02 -9.43 -12.50
C PHE A 113 -8.64 -10.07 -12.66
N ALA A 114 -7.60 -9.23 -12.70
CA ALA A 114 -6.21 -9.66 -12.84
C ALA A 114 -5.51 -9.85 -11.47
N HIS A 115 -6.04 -9.23 -10.42
CA HIS A 115 -5.44 -9.26 -9.08
C HIS A 115 -6.50 -9.12 -7.99
N ARG A 116 -6.19 -9.62 -6.78
CA ARG A 116 -7.03 -9.50 -5.58
C ARG A 116 -6.29 -8.80 -4.45
N LEU A 117 -6.97 -7.93 -3.72
CA LEU A 117 -6.47 -7.35 -2.48
C LEU A 117 -7.43 -7.67 -1.35
N ILE A 118 -6.89 -8.07 -0.20
CA ILE A 118 -7.67 -8.34 1.00
C ILE A 118 -7.11 -7.47 2.13
N PHE A 119 -7.94 -6.55 2.60
CA PHE A 119 -7.67 -5.70 3.74
C PHE A 119 -8.26 -6.32 4.99
N LEU A 120 -7.45 -6.47 6.04
CA LEU A 120 -7.89 -7.08 7.29
C LEU A 120 -7.27 -6.42 8.52
N THR A 121 -8.07 -6.27 9.56
CA THR A 121 -7.64 -5.75 10.88
C THR A 121 -7.28 -6.86 11.87
N ALA A 122 -7.62 -8.13 11.58
CA ALA A 122 -7.38 -9.27 12.46
C ALA A 122 -5.95 -9.82 12.37
N THR A 123 -5.06 -9.38 13.26
CA THR A 123 -3.62 -9.68 13.22
C THR A 123 -3.29 -11.17 13.47
N LYS A 124 -4.08 -11.88 14.29
CA LYS A 124 -3.83 -13.30 14.62
C LYS A 124 -4.02 -14.27 13.44
N SER A 125 -4.81 -13.86 12.45
CA SER A 125 -5.19 -14.72 11.32
C SER A 125 -4.29 -14.55 10.11
N THR A 126 -3.51 -13.47 10.07
CA THR A 126 -2.69 -13.07 8.93
C THR A 126 -1.74 -14.17 8.46
N ARG A 127 -1.08 -14.90 9.38
CA ARG A 127 -0.07 -15.89 8.99
C ARG A 127 -0.68 -17.04 8.19
N HIS A 128 -1.71 -17.68 8.75
CA HIS A 128 -2.40 -18.77 8.08
C HIS A 128 -3.08 -18.33 6.79
N LEU A 129 -3.64 -17.12 6.77
CA LEU A 129 -4.19 -16.55 5.54
C LEU A 129 -3.11 -16.29 4.49
N ARG A 130 -1.93 -15.76 4.87
CA ARG A 130 -0.81 -15.56 3.94
C ARG A 130 -0.41 -16.86 3.29
N ASP A 131 -0.22 -17.93 4.08
CA ASP A 131 0.15 -19.24 3.54
C ASP A 131 -0.98 -19.81 2.64
N ALA A 132 -2.23 -19.63 3.02
CA ALA A 132 -3.37 -20.16 2.27
C ALA A 132 -3.65 -19.45 0.95
N VAL A 133 -3.24 -18.19 0.80
CA VAL A 133 -3.42 -17.42 -0.45
C VAL A 133 -2.19 -17.42 -1.35
N GLN A 134 -1.12 -18.12 -0.95
CA GLN A 134 0.02 -18.37 -1.84
C GLN A 134 -0.45 -19.15 -3.07
N ASP A 135 0.16 -18.84 -4.22
CA ASP A 135 -0.05 -19.50 -5.52
C ASP A 135 -1.50 -19.47 -6.05
N GLN A 136 -2.34 -18.58 -5.51
CA GLN A 136 -3.69 -18.36 -6.04
C GLN A 136 -3.64 -17.68 -7.41
N ASN A 137 -4.61 -18.02 -8.26
CA ASN A 137 -4.81 -17.39 -9.55
C ASN A 137 -6.27 -16.88 -9.67
N PRO A 138 -6.52 -15.59 -9.94
CA PRO A 138 -5.61 -14.44 -9.83
C PRO A 138 -4.82 -14.32 -8.51
N PRO A 139 -3.62 -13.71 -8.54
CA PRO A 139 -2.79 -13.48 -7.35
C PRO A 139 -3.51 -12.64 -6.28
N VAL A 140 -3.10 -12.84 -5.02
CA VAL A 140 -3.73 -12.22 -3.85
C VAL A 140 -2.66 -11.49 -3.02
N SER A 141 -2.91 -10.22 -2.71
CA SER A 141 -2.14 -9.47 -1.72
C SER A 141 -2.95 -9.24 -0.45
N LEU A 142 -2.33 -9.48 0.69
CA LEU A 142 -2.90 -9.18 2.01
C LEU A 142 -2.32 -7.87 2.53
N VAL A 143 -3.19 -6.91 2.81
CA VAL A 143 -2.85 -5.64 3.44
C VAL A 143 -3.42 -5.65 4.84
N THR A 144 -2.57 -5.58 5.85
CA THR A 144 -2.96 -5.67 7.25
C THR A 144 -2.92 -4.31 7.92
N LEU A 145 -3.31 -4.28 9.20
CA LEU A 145 -3.19 -3.09 10.02
C LEU A 145 -1.76 -2.52 10.03
N LEU A 146 -0.73 -3.39 9.98
CA LEU A 146 0.66 -2.95 9.98
C LEU A 146 0.99 -2.09 8.74
N GLU A 147 0.57 -2.52 7.55
CA GLU A 147 0.78 -1.77 6.32
C GLU A 147 -0.03 -0.46 6.29
N LEU A 148 -1.26 -0.46 6.85
CA LEU A 148 -2.04 0.76 7.01
C LEU A 148 -1.39 1.76 7.98
N GLU A 149 -0.86 1.29 9.12
CA GLU A 149 -0.16 2.14 10.10
C GLU A 149 1.13 2.76 9.53
N ALA A 150 1.86 1.98 8.72
CA ALA A 150 3.10 2.40 8.07
C ALA A 150 2.90 3.34 6.87
N SER A 151 1.65 3.61 6.49
CA SER A 151 1.30 4.49 5.37
C SER A 151 1.74 5.95 5.59
N GLN A 152 1.79 6.72 4.50
CA GLN A 152 2.02 8.15 4.55
C GLN A 152 0.78 8.94 4.97
N ILE A 153 -0.38 8.29 5.18
CA ILE A 153 -1.59 8.97 5.63
C ILE A 153 -1.47 9.33 7.11
N ASP A 154 -1.80 10.58 7.44
CA ASP A 154 -1.97 11.01 8.82
C ASP A 154 -3.35 10.62 9.34
N TRP A 155 -3.43 9.40 9.87
CA TRP A 155 -4.67 8.86 10.45
C TRP A 155 -5.22 9.67 11.63
N SER A 156 -4.41 10.52 12.28
CA SER A 156 -4.90 11.40 13.36
C SER A 156 -5.79 12.52 12.85
N GLN A 157 -5.67 12.86 11.57
CA GLN A 157 -6.45 13.90 10.90
C GLN A 157 -7.49 13.32 9.94
N TYR A 158 -7.57 11.99 9.80
CA TYR A 158 -8.50 11.35 8.88
C TYR A 158 -9.95 11.58 9.32
N GLN A 159 -10.76 12.05 8.38
CA GLN A 159 -12.20 12.18 8.54
C GLN A 159 -12.90 11.64 7.29
N THR A 160 -13.99 10.91 7.49
CA THR A 160 -14.79 10.37 6.40
C THR A 160 -15.29 11.50 5.50
N ALA A 161 -15.09 11.37 4.19
CA ALA A 161 -15.46 12.36 3.16
C ALA A 161 -14.72 13.72 3.22
N ALA A 162 -13.65 13.84 4.00
CA ALA A 162 -12.72 14.96 3.94
C ALA A 162 -11.49 14.61 3.08
N PRO A 163 -10.77 15.62 2.53
CA PRO A 163 -9.48 15.39 1.91
C PRO A 163 -8.50 14.72 2.87
N VAL A 164 -7.76 13.72 2.38
CA VAL A 164 -6.78 12.98 3.18
C VAL A 164 -5.53 13.83 3.37
N VAL A 165 -5.07 13.94 4.61
CA VAL A 165 -3.80 14.61 4.95
C VAL A 165 -2.68 13.57 4.96
N LEU A 166 -1.59 13.88 4.28
CA LEU A 166 -0.37 13.07 4.30
C LEU A 166 0.62 13.62 5.35
N LYS A 167 1.39 12.71 5.95
CA LYS A 167 2.52 13.01 6.82
C LYS A 167 3.54 13.85 6.03
N PRO A 168 4.24 14.78 6.69
CA PRO A 168 5.32 15.51 6.05
C PRO A 168 6.44 14.53 5.67
N ARG A 169 7.00 14.71 4.47
CA ARG A 169 8.17 13.95 4.02
C ARG A 169 9.36 14.19 4.94
N LYS A 170 10.24 13.19 5.05
CA LYS A 170 11.48 13.32 5.81
C LYS A 170 12.39 14.37 5.18
N THR A 171 13.00 15.17 6.03
CA THR A 171 14.10 16.07 5.66
C THR A 171 15.42 15.50 6.17
N LEU A 172 16.49 15.65 5.40
CA LEU A 172 17.82 15.23 5.83
C LEU A 172 18.21 15.96 7.12
N ARG A 173 18.64 15.20 8.13
CA ARG A 173 19.28 15.74 9.33
C ARG A 173 20.71 16.17 9.00
N PRO A 174 21.35 17.03 9.82
CA PRO A 174 22.71 17.52 9.53
C PRO A 174 23.73 16.41 9.24
N HIS A 175 23.73 15.31 10.02
CA HIS A 175 24.66 14.20 9.79
C HIS A 175 24.36 13.41 8.50
N GLN A 176 23.11 13.40 8.06
CA GLN A 176 22.68 12.75 6.82
C GLN A 176 23.03 13.61 5.60
N GLN A 177 22.90 14.93 5.71
CA GLN A 177 23.36 15.88 4.68
C GLN A 177 24.87 15.75 4.49
N THR A 178 25.65 15.74 5.58
CA THR A 178 27.11 15.51 5.51
C THR A 178 27.45 14.17 4.83
N ALA A 179 26.66 13.12 5.07
CA ALA A 179 26.86 11.83 4.42
C ALA A 179 26.62 11.91 2.91
N LEU A 180 25.52 12.57 2.49
CA LEU A 180 25.21 12.80 1.08
C LEU A 180 26.34 13.58 0.39
N ASP A 181 26.74 14.73 0.95
CA ASP A 181 27.76 15.60 0.37
C ASP A 181 29.10 14.87 0.19
N ARG A 182 29.51 14.09 1.19
CA ARG A 182 30.77 13.32 1.14
C ARG A 182 30.71 12.19 0.12
N VAL A 183 29.56 11.51 -0.02
CA VAL A 183 29.42 10.46 -1.03
C VAL A 183 29.46 11.07 -2.43
N GLN A 184 28.79 12.20 -2.66
CA GLN A 184 28.85 12.90 -3.95
C GLN A 184 30.26 13.34 -4.30
N ALA A 185 30.98 13.97 -3.37
CA ALA A 185 32.37 14.38 -3.58
C ALA A 185 33.31 13.19 -3.83
N GLY A 186 33.14 12.09 -3.08
CA GLY A 186 33.94 10.88 -3.26
C GLY A 186 33.73 10.24 -4.64
N LEU A 187 32.47 10.15 -5.09
CA LEU A 187 32.13 9.53 -6.38
C LEU A 187 32.54 10.37 -7.60
N GLN A 188 32.92 11.65 -7.43
CA GLN A 188 33.54 12.43 -8.51
C GLN A 188 34.96 11.99 -8.83
N SER A 189 35.66 11.35 -7.88
CA SER A 189 37.08 10.95 -8.03
C SER A 189 37.31 9.44 -7.94
N ALA A 190 36.28 8.65 -7.63
CA ALA A 190 36.36 7.20 -7.54
C ALA A 190 35.04 6.51 -7.94
N ASP A 191 35.13 5.35 -8.57
CA ASP A 191 33.95 4.58 -9.00
C ASP A 191 33.26 3.82 -7.85
N ARG A 192 33.92 3.69 -6.69
CA ARG A 192 33.45 2.87 -5.55
C ARG A 192 33.70 3.58 -4.23
N GLY A 193 32.72 3.45 -3.32
CA GLY A 193 32.79 3.98 -1.96
C GLY A 193 32.07 3.09 -0.96
N LYS A 194 32.29 3.34 0.33
CA LYS A 194 31.60 2.64 1.43
C LYS A 194 31.04 3.66 2.41
N LEU A 195 29.73 3.66 2.59
CA LEU A 195 29.04 4.49 3.59
C LEU A 195 28.82 3.68 4.87
N ILE A 196 29.53 4.04 5.93
CA ILE A 196 29.37 3.43 7.26
C ILE A 196 28.50 4.32 8.13
N MET A 197 27.42 3.77 8.66
CA MET A 197 26.46 4.47 9.48
C MET A 197 25.90 3.54 10.56
N ALA A 198 25.62 4.06 11.74
CA ALA A 198 25.04 3.28 12.84
C ALA A 198 23.63 2.76 12.51
N CYS A 199 23.17 1.73 13.23
CA CYS A 199 21.76 1.31 13.21
C CYS A 199 20.83 2.46 13.66
N GLY A 200 19.64 2.58 13.06
CA GLY A 200 18.68 3.65 13.37
C GLY A 200 19.01 5.05 12.83
N SER A 201 20.20 5.30 12.27
CA SER A 201 20.61 6.63 11.79
C SER A 201 19.97 7.08 10.45
N GLY A 202 19.09 6.27 9.87
CA GLY A 202 18.39 6.55 8.61
C GLY A 202 19.15 6.13 7.35
N LYS A 203 19.94 5.04 7.41
CA LYS A 203 20.71 4.50 6.28
C LYS A 203 19.91 4.35 4.98
N THR A 204 18.72 3.76 5.08
CA THR A 204 17.86 3.49 3.93
C THR A 204 17.38 4.78 3.27
N PHE A 205 16.94 5.75 4.07
CA PHE A 205 16.56 7.09 3.59
C PHE A 205 17.75 7.86 3.00
N VAL A 206 18.94 7.79 3.62
CA VAL A 206 20.14 8.42 3.06
C VAL A 206 20.55 7.78 1.74
N ALA A 207 20.45 6.44 1.62
CA ALA A 207 20.71 5.73 0.37
C ALA A 207 19.77 6.18 -0.75
N LEU A 208 18.49 6.43 -0.46
CA LEU A 208 17.55 7.04 -1.41
C LEU A 208 18.03 8.41 -1.87
N LYS A 209 18.36 9.31 -0.94
CA LYS A 209 18.79 10.68 -1.30
C LYS A 209 20.11 10.70 -2.08
N ILE A 210 21.02 9.77 -1.80
CA ILE A 210 22.22 9.56 -2.60
C ILE A 210 21.84 9.08 -4.01
N ALA A 211 20.97 8.08 -4.11
CA ALA A 211 20.51 7.56 -5.40
C ALA A 211 19.84 8.66 -6.25
N GLU A 212 18.97 9.49 -5.66
CA GLU A 212 18.35 10.63 -6.34
C GLU A 212 19.37 11.64 -6.84
N ALA A 213 20.41 11.92 -6.05
CA ALA A 213 21.41 12.93 -6.35
C ALA A 213 22.47 12.45 -7.36
N VAL A 214 22.78 11.15 -7.38
CA VAL A 214 23.81 10.57 -8.24
C VAL A 214 23.23 10.04 -9.55
N ALA A 215 22.14 9.27 -9.49
CA ALA A 215 21.53 8.70 -10.69
C ALA A 215 20.63 9.71 -11.42
N GLY A 216 19.94 10.57 -10.66
CA GLY A 216 19.03 11.58 -11.21
C GLY A 216 17.81 10.99 -11.94
N ALA A 217 17.03 11.87 -12.55
CA ALA A 217 15.84 11.51 -13.32
C ALA A 217 16.20 10.60 -14.51
N GLY A 218 15.51 9.46 -14.62
CA GLY A 218 15.77 8.45 -15.66
C GLY A 218 17.00 7.56 -15.39
N GLY A 219 17.74 7.82 -14.32
CA GLY A 219 18.83 6.96 -13.87
C GLY A 219 18.35 5.59 -13.39
N ARG A 220 19.23 4.59 -13.43
CA ARG A 220 18.95 3.23 -12.96
C ARG A 220 19.76 2.94 -11.71
N VAL A 221 19.10 2.37 -10.70
CA VAL A 221 19.70 2.04 -9.40
C VAL A 221 19.44 0.56 -9.12
N LEU A 222 20.50 -0.19 -8.83
CA LEU A 222 20.41 -1.56 -8.36
C LEU A 222 20.56 -1.59 -6.83
N PHE A 223 19.49 -1.97 -6.12
CA PHE A 223 19.49 -2.06 -4.66
C PHE A 223 19.49 -3.53 -4.23
N LEU A 224 20.61 -4.00 -3.67
CA LEU A 224 20.79 -5.39 -3.24
C LEU A 224 20.59 -5.52 -1.74
N VAL A 225 19.78 -6.48 -1.32
CA VAL A 225 19.44 -6.75 0.08
C VAL A 225 19.43 -8.25 0.37
N PRO A 226 19.70 -8.68 1.62
CA PRO A 226 19.84 -10.10 1.94
C PRO A 226 18.51 -10.81 2.23
N SER A 227 17.36 -10.12 2.22
CA SER A 227 16.06 -10.74 2.47
C SER A 227 14.92 -10.00 1.79
N LEU A 228 13.84 -10.73 1.47
CA LEU A 228 12.60 -10.14 0.93
C LEU A 228 11.98 -9.13 1.89
N ALA A 229 12.03 -9.39 3.20
CA ALA A 229 11.52 -8.44 4.19
C ALA A 229 12.25 -7.09 4.13
N LEU A 230 13.58 -7.10 3.95
CA LEU A 230 14.36 -5.87 3.79
C LEU A 230 14.11 -5.20 2.44
N LEU A 231 13.85 -5.97 1.39
CA LEU A 231 13.45 -5.44 0.08
C LEU A 231 12.14 -4.67 0.19
N SER A 232 11.10 -5.29 0.75
CA SER A 232 9.79 -4.67 0.92
C SER A 232 9.89 -3.40 1.79
N GLN A 233 10.68 -3.43 2.87
CA GLN A 233 10.92 -2.25 3.71
C GLN A 233 11.61 -1.11 2.95
N ALA A 234 12.69 -1.42 2.22
CA ALA A 234 13.45 -0.43 1.47
C ALA A 234 12.60 0.18 0.35
N LEU A 235 11.88 -0.64 -0.43
CA LEU A 235 11.01 -0.18 -1.49
C LEU A 235 9.84 0.65 -0.97
N THR A 236 9.25 0.28 0.16
CA THR A 236 8.21 1.07 0.80
C THR A 236 8.75 2.44 1.19
N GLU A 237 9.86 2.49 1.91
CA GLU A 237 10.47 3.76 2.32
C GLU A 237 10.90 4.61 1.12
N TRP A 238 11.46 3.99 0.08
CA TRP A 238 11.85 4.70 -1.14
C TRP A 238 10.65 5.24 -1.90
N THR A 239 9.59 4.45 -2.08
CA THR A 239 8.38 4.89 -2.77
C THR A 239 7.68 6.03 -2.04
N GLN A 240 7.69 6.00 -0.70
CA GLN A 240 7.08 7.02 0.13
C GLN A 240 7.87 8.33 0.16
N GLU A 241 9.20 8.25 0.20
CA GLU A 241 10.09 9.40 0.41
C GLU A 241 10.74 9.94 -0.87
N ALA A 242 10.54 9.25 -2.01
CA ALA A 242 11.11 9.63 -3.29
C ALA A 242 10.57 10.98 -3.77
N ASP A 243 11.49 11.79 -4.29
CA ASP A 243 11.11 12.91 -5.14
C ASP A 243 10.70 12.36 -6.52
N LYS A 244 9.41 12.43 -6.83
CA LYS A 244 8.83 11.96 -8.10
C LYS A 244 9.42 12.64 -9.34
N SER A 245 10.10 13.78 -9.18
CA SER A 245 10.86 14.42 -10.26
C SER A 245 12.20 13.75 -10.57
N ARG A 246 12.67 12.82 -9.71
CA ARG A 246 14.03 12.26 -9.74
C ARG A 246 14.10 10.74 -9.77
N LEU A 247 13.17 10.02 -9.16
CA LEU A 247 13.18 8.55 -9.15
C LEU A 247 11.77 7.94 -9.13
N THR A 248 11.61 6.83 -9.84
CA THR A 248 10.46 5.92 -9.72
C THR A 248 10.97 4.53 -9.34
N ALA A 249 10.50 3.98 -8.22
CA ALA A 249 10.85 2.62 -7.81
C ALA A 249 9.90 1.63 -8.52
N SER A 250 10.44 0.63 -9.19
CA SER A 250 9.68 -0.47 -9.80
C SER A 250 10.34 -1.80 -9.45
N GLU A 251 9.56 -2.78 -9.02
CA GLU A 251 10.06 -4.13 -8.78
C GLU A 251 10.27 -4.87 -10.12
N ASN A 252 11.47 -5.41 -10.32
CA ASN A 252 11.72 -6.51 -11.25
C ASN A 252 12.38 -7.63 -10.43
N VAL A 253 11.56 -8.50 -9.84
CA VAL A 253 12.06 -9.69 -9.15
C VAL A 253 12.41 -10.72 -10.22
N SER A 254 13.71 -10.85 -10.53
CA SER A 254 14.22 -12.02 -11.25
C SER A 254 14.60 -13.06 -10.20
N VAL A 255 13.85 -14.16 -10.12
CA VAL A 255 14.24 -15.37 -9.37
C VAL A 255 15.10 -16.24 -10.27
#